data_AF-A0A2E2BVK4-F1
#
_entry.id   AF-A0A2E2BVK4-F1
#
_cell.length_a   1.000
_cell.length_b   1.000
_cell.length_c   1.000
_cell.angle_alpha   90.00
_cell.angle_beta   90.00
_cell.angle_gamma   90.00
#
_symmetry.space_group_name_H-M   'P 1'
#
loop_
_entity.id
_entity.type
_entity.pdbx_description
1 polymer ?
#
loop_
_entity_poly.entity_id
_entity_poly.type
_entity_poly.pdbx_seq_one_letter_code
_entity_poly.pdbx_strand_id
1 'polypeptide(L)'
;MSSSHMKRLAMPRSWPLTRKTDIWISRPRPSGHPIERCMALGVVLRDVLGVAKSMREAKRALATRKILVDGRVTTDMRRGVGVMDVLSVGDNHYRCILDKNGKLRYA
;
A
#
# COMPACT_ATOMS: atom_id res chain seq x y z
N MET A 1 -10.79 14.31 -15.83
CA MET A 1 -9.77 15.07 -15.07
C MET A 1 -8.92 14.10 -14.24
N SER A 2 -7.64 13.92 -14.58
CA SER A 2 -6.74 13.02 -13.83
C SER A 2 -6.13 13.77 -12.65
N SER A 3 -6.72 13.66 -11.46
CA SER A 3 -6.08 14.14 -10.22
C SER A 3 -4.96 13.17 -9.84
N SER A 4 -3.72 13.56 -10.10
CA SER A 4 -2.50 12.84 -9.68
C SER A 4 -2.36 12.78 -8.15
N HIS A 5 -3.03 13.69 -7.43
CA HIS A 5 -2.94 13.86 -5.98
C HIS A 5 -4.23 13.41 -5.30
N MET A 6 -4.10 12.90 -4.06
CA MET A 6 -5.22 12.46 -3.24
C MET A 6 -5.06 13.01 -1.82
N LYS A 7 -6.08 13.73 -1.35
CA LYS A 7 -6.16 14.14 0.06
C LYS A 7 -6.47 12.93 0.93
N ARG A 8 -5.90 12.87 2.14
CA ARG A 8 -6.11 11.76 3.09
C ARG A 8 -7.57 11.61 3.52
N LEU A 9 -8.30 12.72 3.60
CA LEU A 9 -9.74 12.74 3.89
C LEU A 9 -10.58 11.99 2.84
N ALA A 10 -10.10 11.92 1.60
CA ALA A 10 -10.76 11.23 0.49
C ALA A 10 -10.35 9.75 0.39
N MET A 11 -9.64 9.20 1.38
CA MET A 11 -9.31 7.77 1.37
C MET A 11 -10.59 6.92 1.47
N PRO A 12 -10.60 5.73 0.85
CA PRO A 12 -11.64 4.72 1.06
C PRO A 12 -11.75 4.32 2.53
N ARG A 13 -12.94 3.90 2.97
CA ARG A 13 -13.16 3.41 4.35
C ARG A 13 -12.50 2.06 4.64
N SER A 14 -12.17 1.32 3.59
CA SER A 14 -11.49 0.02 3.65
C SER A 14 -10.04 0.12 4.10
N TRP A 15 -9.42 1.30 4.05
CA TRP A 15 -8.04 1.47 4.49
C TRP A 15 -7.99 1.57 6.02
N PRO A 16 -7.19 0.75 6.72
CA PRO A 16 -7.08 0.79 8.18
C PRO A 16 -6.23 1.97 8.70
N LEU A 17 -6.44 3.17 8.18
CA LEU A 17 -5.62 4.35 8.48
C LEU A 17 -6.44 5.46 9.14
N THR A 18 -5.78 6.25 9.99
CA THR A 18 -6.36 7.47 10.55
C THR A 18 -6.44 8.56 9.47
N ARG A 19 -7.56 9.30 9.48
CA ARG A 19 -7.84 10.36 8.50
C ARG A 19 -7.23 11.72 8.85
N LYS A 20 -7.08 12.02 10.13
CA LYS A 20 -6.64 13.33 10.66
C LYS A 20 -5.18 13.29 11.12
N THR A 21 -4.26 12.94 10.21
CA THR A 21 -2.81 12.94 10.46
C THR A 21 -2.11 13.83 9.44
N ASP A 22 -1.93 13.33 8.22
CA ASP A 22 -1.37 14.11 7.11
C ASP A 22 -2.47 14.64 6.17
N ILE A 23 -2.21 15.74 5.48
CA ILE A 23 -3.13 16.31 4.47
C ILE A 23 -3.22 15.40 3.24
N TRP A 24 -2.10 14.82 2.82
CA TRP A 24 -1.94 14.07 1.57
C TRP A 24 -1.64 12.60 1.82
N ILE A 25 -2.07 11.76 0.88
CA ILE A 25 -1.73 10.34 0.87
C ILE A 25 -1.34 9.88 -0.53
N SER A 26 -0.48 8.87 -0.60
CA SER A 26 -0.05 8.30 -1.87
C SER A 26 -1.22 7.60 -2.56
N ARG A 27 -1.76 8.24 -3.60
CA ARG A 27 -2.73 7.61 -4.50
C ARG A 27 -2.07 6.39 -5.19
N PRO A 28 -2.69 5.19 -5.13
CA PRO A 28 -2.22 4.05 -5.89
C PRO A 28 -2.38 4.32 -7.38
N ARG A 29 -1.43 3.84 -8.17
CA ARG A 29 -1.55 3.84 -9.63
C ARG A 29 -2.69 2.90 -10.04
N PRO A 30 -3.34 3.17 -11.19
CA PRO A 30 -4.26 2.22 -11.78
C PRO A 30 -3.61 0.84 -11.84
N SER A 31 -4.28 -0.12 -11.21
CA SER A 31 -3.90 -1.53 -11.17
C SER A 31 -5.16 -2.34 -11.46
N GLY A 32 -5.06 -3.67 -11.58
CA GLY A 32 -6.21 -4.54 -11.82
C GLY A 32 -7.30 -4.49 -10.73
N HIS A 33 -7.12 -3.69 -9.68
CA HIS A 33 -8.03 -3.54 -8.56
C HIS A 33 -8.60 -2.12 -8.46
N PRO A 34 -9.86 -1.98 -8.02
CA PRO A 34 -10.45 -0.68 -7.73
C PRO A 34 -9.79 -0.04 -6.51
N ILE A 35 -9.86 1.28 -6.41
CA ILE A 35 -9.19 2.05 -5.36
C ILE A 35 -9.62 1.65 -3.94
N GLU A 36 -10.84 1.17 -3.78
CA GLU A 36 -11.40 0.70 -2.52
C GLU A 36 -10.80 -0.63 -2.06
N ARG A 37 -10.30 -1.45 -2.98
CA ARG A 37 -9.74 -2.77 -2.69
C ARG A 37 -8.23 -2.83 -2.90
N CYS A 38 -7.58 -1.68 -3.03
CA CYS A 38 -6.15 -1.60 -3.20
C CYS A 38 -5.55 -0.49 -2.34
N MET A 39 -4.27 -0.64 -2.00
CA MET A 39 -3.49 0.37 -1.32
C MET A 39 -2.15 0.56 -2.04
N ALA A 40 -1.58 1.77 -1.96
CA ALA A 40 -0.25 2.01 -2.50
C ALA A 40 0.81 1.29 -1.64
N LEU A 41 1.77 0.62 -2.28
CA LEU A 41 2.83 -0.15 -1.62
C LEU A 41 3.60 0.64 -0.57
N GLY A 42 3.93 1.91 -0.84
CA GLY A 42 4.59 2.78 0.13
C GLY A 42 3.78 3.03 1.40
N VAL A 43 2.45 3.06 1.29
CA VAL A 43 1.54 3.21 2.44
C VAL A 43 1.47 1.91 3.24
N VAL A 44 1.44 0.76 2.56
CA VAL A 44 1.47 -0.55 3.23
C VAL A 44 2.74 -0.72 4.05
N LEU A 45 3.91 -0.43 3.45
CA LEU A 45 5.21 -0.58 4.11
C LEU A 45 5.38 0.37 5.30
N ARG A 46 4.84 1.60 5.19
CA ARG A 46 4.97 2.61 6.24
C ARG A 46 3.94 2.45 7.35
N ASP A 47 2.67 2.45 6.99
CA ASP A 47 1.57 2.59 7.94
C ASP A 47 0.97 1.27 8.39
N VAL A 48 1.07 0.20 7.59
CA VAL A 48 0.44 -1.09 7.92
C VAL A 48 1.45 -2.09 8.49
N LEU A 49 2.59 -2.28 7.81
CA LEU A 49 3.63 -3.21 8.26
C LEU A 49 4.69 -2.55 9.16
N GLY A 50 4.82 -1.22 9.14
CA GLY A 50 5.79 -0.49 9.95
C GLY A 50 7.27 -0.76 9.59
N VAL A 51 7.53 -1.30 8.41
CA VAL A 51 8.89 -1.63 7.92
C VAL A 51 9.71 -0.35 7.67
N ALA A 52 9.03 0.74 7.31
CA ALA A 52 9.65 2.05 7.09
C ALA A 52 8.96 3.10 7.95
N LYS A 53 9.73 4.03 8.55
CA LYS A 53 9.16 5.16 9.31
C LYS A 53 8.80 6.33 8.39
N SER A 54 9.54 6.48 7.29
CA SER A 54 9.36 7.57 6.32
C SER A 54 9.14 7.06 4.89
N MET A 55 8.49 7.88 4.06
CA MET A 55 8.35 7.55 2.62
C MET A 55 9.71 7.46 1.90
N ARG A 56 10.73 8.16 2.39
CA ARG A 56 12.11 8.08 1.86
C ARG A 56 12.72 6.72 2.15
N GLU A 57 12.55 6.20 3.36
CA GLU A 57 12.97 4.84 3.71
C GLU A 57 12.22 3.79 2.90
N ALA A 58 10.89 3.94 2.74
CA ALA A 58 10.12 3.04 1.88
C ALA A 58 10.64 3.01 0.43
N LYS A 59 11.03 4.17 -0.11
CA LYS A 59 11.68 4.25 -1.43
C LYS A 59 13.01 3.50 -1.48
N ARG A 60 13.84 3.65 -0.45
CA ARG A 60 15.13 2.94 -0.35
C ARG A 60 14.92 1.44 -0.21
N ALA A 61 13.96 1.01 0.59
CA ALA A 61 13.61 -0.41 0.75
C ALA A 61 13.21 -1.03 -0.59
N LEU A 62 12.36 -0.36 -1.37
CA LEU A 62 12.00 -0.82 -2.72
C LEU A 62 13.19 -0.86 -3.69
N ALA A 63 14.14 0.08 -3.56
CA ALA A 63 15.34 0.10 -4.38
C ALA A 63 16.24 -1.14 -4.15
N THR A 64 16.19 -1.76 -2.97
CA THR A 64 16.95 -3.00 -2.68
C THR A 64 16.41 -4.24 -3.39
N ARG A 65 15.26 -4.15 -4.07
CA ARG A 65 14.62 -5.27 -4.82
C ARG A 65 14.25 -6.49 -3.97
N LYS A 66 14.24 -6.37 -2.64
CA LYS A 66 13.80 -7.42 -1.70
C LYS A 66 12.28 -7.50 -1.53
N ILE A 67 11.54 -6.59 -2.15
CA ILE A 67 10.08 -6.49 -2.04
C ILE A 67 9.44 -6.95 -3.34
N LEU A 68 8.61 -7.98 -3.23
CA LEU A 68 7.96 -8.64 -4.34
C LEU A 68 6.45 -8.56 -4.15
N VAL A 69 5.71 -8.30 -5.21
CA VAL A 69 4.25 -8.43 -5.26
C VAL A 69 3.95 -9.54 -6.25
N ASP A 70 3.30 -10.61 -5.80
CA ASP A 70 3.01 -11.83 -6.58
C ASP A 70 4.27 -12.39 -7.28
N GLY A 71 5.41 -12.38 -6.57
CA GLY A 71 6.69 -12.83 -7.09
C GLY A 71 7.38 -11.87 -8.07
N ARG A 72 6.80 -10.70 -8.37
CA ARG A 72 7.42 -9.69 -9.23
C ARG A 72 8.07 -8.58 -8.41
N VAL A 73 9.34 -8.31 -8.70
CA VAL A 73 10.09 -7.20 -8.08
C VAL A 73 9.42 -5.89 -8.47
N THR A 74 8.96 -5.15 -7.46
CA THR A 74 8.32 -3.85 -7.66
C THR A 74 9.19 -2.75 -7.09
N THR A 75 9.57 -1.79 -7.92
CA THR A 75 10.33 -0.60 -7.51
C THR A 75 9.43 0.63 -7.32
N ASP A 76 8.20 0.60 -7.83
CA ASP A 76 7.27 1.71 -7.76
C ASP A 76 6.52 1.76 -6.42
N MET A 77 6.74 2.82 -5.65
CA MET A 77 6.04 3.09 -4.38
C MET A 77 4.53 3.20 -4.53
N ARG A 78 4.05 3.65 -5.69
CA ARG A 78 2.63 3.87 -5.96
C ARG A 78 1.97 2.66 -6.59
N ARG A 79 2.67 1.53 -6.76
CA ARG A 79 2.05 0.28 -7.20
C ARG A 79 0.90 -0.05 -6.25
N GLY A 80 -0.28 -0.32 -6.81
CA GLY A 80 -1.42 -0.81 -6.05
C GLY A 80 -1.20 -2.27 -5.67
N VAL A 81 -1.35 -2.58 -4.39
CA VAL A 81 -1.46 -3.94 -3.85
C VAL A 81 -2.91 -4.14 -3.48
N GLY A 82 -3.55 -5.10 -4.12
CA GLY A 82 -4.97 -5.41 -4.02
C GLY A 82 -5.27 -6.57 -3.09
N VAL A 83 -6.57 -6.83 -2.92
CA VAL A 83 -7.09 -8.01 -2.24
C VAL A 83 -6.58 -9.29 -2.93
N MET A 84 -6.13 -10.26 -2.13
CA MET A 84 -5.50 -11.53 -2.51
C MET A 84 -4.07 -11.48 -3.03
N ASP A 85 -3.51 -10.29 -3.28
CA ASP A 85 -2.11 -10.16 -3.68
C ASP A 85 -1.18 -10.65 -2.54
N VAL A 86 -0.09 -11.31 -2.92
CA VAL A 86 0.96 -11.78 -2.01
C VAL A 86 2.11 -10.78 -2.03
N LEU A 87 2.29 -10.09 -0.91
CA LEU A 87 3.40 -9.19 -0.66
C LEU A 87 4.52 -9.94 0.07
N SER A 88 5.67 -10.10 -0.58
CA SER A 88 6.86 -10.67 0.06
C SER A 88 7.84 -9.55 0.39
N VAL A 89 8.29 -9.50 1.63
CA VAL A 89 9.27 -8.53 2.14
C VAL A 89 10.43 -9.33 2.72
N GLY A 90 11.49 -9.54 1.93
CA GLY A 90 12.55 -10.47 2.29
C GLY A 90 11.99 -11.88 2.45
N ASP A 91 12.13 -12.45 3.65
CA ASP A 91 11.69 -13.81 3.98
C ASP A 91 10.24 -13.87 4.53
N ASN A 92 9.62 -12.71 4.78
CA ASN A 92 8.25 -12.65 5.27
C ASN A 92 7.26 -12.51 4.11
N HIS A 93 6.24 -13.35 4.10
CA HIS A 93 5.16 -13.31 3.12
C HIS A 93 3.85 -12.89 3.79
N TYR A 94 3.19 -11.90 3.20
CA TYR A 94 1.90 -11.38 3.64
C TYR A 94 0.91 -11.49 2.50
N ARG A 95 -0.34 -11.82 2.80
CA ARG A 95 -1.46 -11.79 1.87
C ARG A 95 -2.40 -10.67 2.24
N CYS A 96 -2.88 -9.94 1.24
CA CYS A 96 -3.92 -8.94 1.47
C CYS A 96 -5.29 -9.62 1.61
N ILE A 97 -5.89 -9.52 2.78
CA ILE A 97 -7.18 -10.12 3.13
C ILE A 97 -8.13 -9.00 3.59
N LEU A 98 -9.43 -9.19 3.35
CA LEU A 98 -10.46 -8.33 3.92
C LEU A 98 -10.88 -8.86 5.29
N ASP A 99 -10.75 -8.03 6.32
CA ASP A 99 -11.30 -8.32 7.65
C ASP A 99 -12.83 -8.34 7.62
N LYS A 100 -13.46 -8.93 8.64
CA LYS A 100 -14.92 -8.90 8.87
C LYS A 100 -15.50 -7.46 8.88
N ASN A 101 -14.66 -6.48 9.22
CA ASN A 101 -15.01 -5.04 9.23
C ASN A 101 -14.84 -4.36 7.85
N GLY A 102 -14.52 -5.11 6.79
CA GLY A 102 -14.29 -4.59 5.44
C GLY A 102 -12.98 -3.81 5.28
N LYS A 103 -12.02 -3.99 6.21
CA LYS A 103 -10.70 -3.33 6.15
C LYS A 103 -9.67 -4.24 5.48
N LEU A 104 -8.75 -3.64 4.73
CA LEU A 104 -7.61 -4.34 4.14
C LEU A 104 -6.59 -4.62 5.23
N ARG A 105 -6.31 -5.90 5.46
CA ARG A 105 -5.28 -6.39 6.37
C ARG A 105 -4.24 -7.17 5.59
N TYR A 106 -2.98 -7.03 5.98
CA TYR A 106 -1.87 -7.81 5.42
C TYR A 106 -1.47 -8.81 6.49
N ALA A 107 -1.75 -10.09 6.25
CA ALA A 107 -1.57 -11.18 7.20
C ALA A 107 -0.77 -12.32 6.56
#